data_AF-A0A4Q4Y0W4-F1
#
_entry.id   AF-A0A4Q4Y0W4-F1
#
_cell.length_a   1.000
_cell.length_b   1.000
_cell.length_c   1.000
_cell.angle_alpha   90.00
_cell.angle_beta   90.00
_cell.angle_gamma   90.00
#
_symmetry.space_group_name_H-M   'P 1'
#
loop_
_entity.id
_entity.type
_entity.pdbx_description
1 polymer ?
#
loop_
_entity_poly.entity_id
_entity_poly.type
_entity_poly.pdbx_seq_one_letter_code
_entity_poly.pdbx_strand_id
1 'polypeptide(L)'
;MDPVTVKPGRCAELPVHNPLGERLVEMLDQGKSLAAIFPVVKAMAGRFAEQDRIRCSKTKDAVEDGSQSEGELLVLFHTINRKTLRSLVLGFLAFDLHKEGTKNWENVYAPNGPGTYVIAVSIKDRDGMFLSRQENKELAVRVDRYARACEAWTKIKDSYGQNSQIHPQETDLLRQAMEIDNELLVKKNQEWSRGDRFKEPRCWSGRGGTANAQALVQMLDRRRDAGFALDTAQAQSPVYVGCAHQVKKRMLAHDPDLGNLAGSSSMLKLSLACIRSMGLKPMVTTIPLVMVWKEDQIALSEILVTVLAQSLISLNGFNIVQPGTNANMDERSTDHYRSVMEHVWVQRPWFRENLEKSIADLSGSEVYEDALESIGTDRLSADALRGALDEIAGLEEEVRSANAELQEALETAKQRREELERYNSLLDDVLNAGSGLFPIPPRSPGAD
;
A
#
# COMPACT_ATOMS: atom_id res chain seq x y z
N MET A 1 -20.11 -3.54 -0.93
CA MET A 1 -21.35 -2.73 -0.90
C MET A 1 -21.16 -1.54 -1.82
N ASP A 2 -22.24 -0.91 -2.29
CA ASP A 2 -22.12 0.41 -2.93
C ASP A 2 -21.79 1.41 -1.81
N PRO A 3 -20.64 2.09 -1.81
CA PRO A 3 -20.21 2.98 -0.71
C PRO A 3 -21.15 4.15 -0.43
N VAL A 4 -22.24 4.28 -1.20
CA VAL A 4 -23.32 5.26 -1.07
C VAL A 4 -24.25 4.96 0.12
N THR A 5 -24.22 3.76 0.71
CA THR A 5 -25.20 3.39 1.77
C THR A 5 -24.94 4.03 3.13
N VAL A 6 -23.69 4.37 3.46
CA VAL A 6 -23.36 4.98 4.76
C VAL A 6 -23.25 6.50 4.62
N LYS A 7 -24.22 7.19 5.23
CA LYS A 7 -24.21 8.66 5.30
C LYS A 7 -23.03 9.12 6.16
N PRO A 8 -22.33 10.19 5.77
CA PRO A 8 -21.36 10.83 6.63
C PRO A 8 -22.03 11.21 7.95
N GLY A 9 -21.37 10.90 9.06
CA GLY A 9 -21.91 11.18 10.38
C GLY A 9 -21.28 10.32 11.45
N ARG A 10 -21.12 10.92 12.63
CA ARG A 10 -20.46 10.27 13.74
C ARG A 10 -21.33 9.17 14.34
N CYS A 11 -20.87 7.92 14.27
CA CYS A 11 -21.56 6.77 14.84
C CYS A 11 -20.56 5.73 15.35
N ALA A 12 -21.05 4.61 15.89
CA ALA A 12 -20.17 3.55 16.39
C ALA A 12 -19.27 2.94 15.30
N GLU A 13 -19.73 2.88 14.04
CA GLU A 13 -18.96 2.36 12.90
C GLU A 13 -18.00 3.41 12.28
N LEU A 14 -18.33 4.69 12.42
CA LEU A 14 -17.57 5.86 11.95
C LEU A 14 -17.32 6.83 13.13
N PRO A 15 -16.45 6.46 14.09
CA PRO A 15 -16.33 7.17 15.36
C PRO A 15 -15.54 8.48 15.29
N VAL A 16 -14.64 8.63 14.32
CA VAL A 16 -13.79 9.83 14.16
C VAL A 16 -14.46 10.79 13.20
N HIS A 17 -14.79 11.96 13.74
CA HIS A 17 -15.46 13.04 13.03
C HIS A 17 -14.44 13.93 12.30
N ASN A 18 -14.69 14.19 11.02
CA ASN A 18 -13.93 15.11 10.20
C ASN A 18 -14.90 15.99 9.39
N PRO A 19 -15.27 17.20 9.87
CA PRO A 19 -16.27 18.03 9.21
C PRO A 19 -15.95 18.34 7.75
N LEU A 20 -14.67 18.53 7.41
CA LEU A 20 -14.27 18.80 6.03
C LEU A 20 -14.31 17.55 5.16
N GLY A 21 -13.96 16.39 5.72
CA GLY A 21 -14.12 15.10 5.06
C GLY A 21 -15.58 14.76 4.80
N GLU A 22 -16.46 15.00 5.77
CA GLU A 22 -17.92 14.83 5.63
C GLU A 22 -18.47 15.74 4.52
N ARG A 23 -18.10 17.04 4.54
CA ARG A 23 -18.48 17.98 3.48
C ARG A 23 -17.97 17.54 2.09
N LEU A 24 -16.74 17.05 2.01
CA LEU A 24 -16.17 16.52 0.76
C LEU A 24 -17.02 15.35 0.25
N VAL A 25 -17.37 14.41 1.13
CA VAL A 25 -18.20 13.26 0.78
C VAL A 25 -19.62 13.68 0.37
N GLU A 26 -20.23 14.62 1.07
CA GLU A 26 -21.53 15.18 0.67
C GLU A 26 -21.48 15.79 -0.74
N MET A 27 -20.42 16.54 -1.05
CA MET A 27 -20.24 17.11 -2.40
C MET A 27 -19.98 16.01 -3.44
N LEU A 28 -19.28 14.93 -3.09
CA LEU A 28 -19.12 13.77 -3.97
C LEU A 28 -20.46 13.09 -4.26
N ASP A 29 -21.27 12.87 -3.22
CA ASP A 29 -22.59 12.22 -3.28
C ASP A 29 -23.61 13.06 -4.07
N GLN A 30 -23.50 14.40 -3.99
CA GLN A 30 -24.26 15.34 -4.82
C GLN A 30 -23.77 15.42 -6.27
N GLY A 31 -22.72 14.66 -6.61
CA GLY A 31 -22.19 14.64 -7.96
C GLY A 31 -21.47 15.93 -8.36
N LYS A 32 -20.88 16.69 -7.43
CA LYS A 32 -20.02 17.83 -7.79
C LYS A 32 -18.75 17.36 -8.51
N SER A 33 -18.20 18.16 -9.44
CA SER A 33 -16.90 17.89 -10.05
C SER A 33 -15.78 17.89 -9.02
N LEU A 34 -14.64 17.27 -9.36
CA LEU A 34 -13.48 17.25 -8.48
C LEU A 34 -12.81 18.63 -8.39
N ALA A 35 -12.88 19.45 -9.44
CA ALA A 35 -12.47 20.85 -9.38
C ALA A 35 -13.29 21.66 -8.36
N ALA A 36 -14.62 21.49 -8.34
CA ALA A 36 -15.48 22.14 -7.34
C ALA A 36 -15.22 21.65 -5.90
N ILE A 37 -14.78 20.40 -5.74
CA ILE A 37 -14.48 19.78 -4.44
C ILE A 37 -13.10 20.16 -3.92
N PHE A 38 -12.13 20.39 -4.81
CA PHE A 38 -10.73 20.61 -4.45
C PHE A 38 -10.47 21.72 -3.42
N PRO A 39 -11.21 22.85 -3.38
CA PRO A 39 -11.07 23.84 -2.30
C PRO A 39 -11.27 23.24 -0.90
N VAL A 40 -12.11 22.21 -0.75
CA VAL A 40 -12.28 21.49 0.52
C VAL A 40 -11.02 20.69 0.86
N VAL A 41 -10.36 20.08 -0.14
CA VAL A 41 -9.07 19.38 0.04
C VAL A 41 -7.98 20.35 0.49
N LYS A 42 -7.94 21.56 -0.07
CA LYS A 42 -7.02 22.62 0.37
C LYS A 42 -7.28 23.03 1.82
N ALA A 43 -8.56 23.21 2.20
CA ALA A 43 -8.93 23.48 3.58
C ALA A 43 -8.54 22.32 4.52
N MET A 44 -8.68 21.07 4.06
CA MET A 44 -8.21 19.88 4.81
C MET A 44 -6.71 19.92 5.00
N ALA A 45 -5.94 20.25 3.96
CA ALA A 45 -4.48 20.37 4.03
C ALA A 45 -4.04 21.51 4.98
N GLY A 46 -4.76 22.64 4.99
CA GLY A 46 -4.56 23.74 5.93
C GLY A 46 -4.68 23.27 7.38
N ARG A 47 -5.83 22.67 7.75
CA ARG A 47 -6.06 22.13 9.11
C ARG A 47 -5.11 20.99 9.45
N PHE A 48 -4.82 20.13 8.48
CA PHE A 48 -3.84 19.05 8.62
C PHE A 48 -2.46 19.59 8.98
N ALA A 49 -2.10 20.78 8.52
CA ALA A 49 -0.82 21.41 8.81
C ALA A 49 -0.82 22.36 10.03
N GLU A 50 -1.96 22.49 10.72
CA GLU A 50 -2.10 23.21 11.99
C GLU A 50 -1.79 22.35 13.21
N GLN A 51 -1.78 21.01 13.09
CA GLN A 51 -1.37 20.15 14.20
C GLN A 51 0.09 20.39 14.57
N ASP A 52 0.37 20.33 15.86
CA ASP A 52 1.60 20.77 16.51
C ASP A 52 2.69 19.69 16.58
N ARG A 53 2.34 18.43 16.31
CA ARG A 53 3.19 17.28 16.59
C ARG A 53 4.17 16.96 15.47
N ILE A 54 3.72 17.04 14.23
CA ILE A 54 4.50 16.72 13.04
C ILE A 54 4.60 17.98 12.20
N ARG A 55 5.82 18.50 11.99
CA ARG A 55 5.98 19.64 11.07
C ARG A 55 5.41 19.26 9.71
N CYS A 56 4.58 20.12 9.11
CA CYS A 56 3.91 19.89 7.83
C CYS A 56 4.15 21.01 6.81
N SER A 57 5.38 21.54 6.73
CA SER A 57 5.66 22.69 5.86
C SER A 57 5.46 22.35 4.38
N LYS A 58 5.94 21.19 3.90
CA LYS A 58 5.77 20.83 2.48
C LYS A 58 4.30 20.65 2.09
N THR A 59 3.45 20.22 3.02
CA THR A 59 2.01 20.14 2.77
C THR A 59 1.41 21.53 2.57
N LYS A 60 1.82 22.52 3.38
CA LYS A 60 1.40 23.92 3.19
C LYS A 60 1.88 24.47 1.86
N ASP A 61 3.17 24.29 1.56
CA ASP A 61 3.79 24.78 0.33
C ASP A 61 3.14 24.15 -0.91
N ALA A 62 2.75 22.87 -0.85
CA ALA A 62 2.16 22.17 -1.98
C ALA A 62 0.74 22.64 -2.34
N VAL A 63 -0.02 23.18 -1.38
CA VAL A 63 -1.40 23.65 -1.60
C VAL A 63 -1.51 25.17 -1.70
N GLU A 64 -0.38 25.87 -1.78
CA GLU A 64 -0.32 27.32 -1.92
C GLU A 64 -0.96 27.78 -3.24
N ASP A 65 -1.86 28.77 -3.13
CA ASP A 65 -2.65 29.30 -4.23
C ASP A 65 -1.78 29.78 -5.40
N GLY A 66 -2.03 29.23 -6.59
CA GLY A 66 -1.33 29.59 -7.83
C GLY A 66 0.04 28.92 -7.98
N SER A 67 0.44 28.04 -7.06
CA SER A 67 1.68 27.28 -7.20
C SER A 67 1.56 26.17 -8.26
N GLN A 68 2.69 25.80 -8.87
CA GLN A 68 2.74 24.66 -9.79
C GLN A 68 2.32 23.35 -9.08
N SER A 69 2.72 23.20 -7.82
CA SER A 69 2.37 22.04 -6.99
C SER A 69 0.86 21.91 -6.77
N GLU A 70 0.15 23.02 -6.60
CA GLU A 70 -1.31 23.01 -6.47
C GLU A 70 -1.97 22.45 -7.74
N GLY A 71 -1.53 22.92 -8.91
CA GLY A 71 -2.03 22.42 -10.20
C GLY A 71 -1.78 20.92 -10.38
N GLU A 72 -0.58 20.44 -10.05
CA GLU A 72 -0.25 19.01 -10.12
C GLU A 72 -1.04 18.19 -9.08
N LEU A 73 -1.27 18.71 -7.87
CA LEU A 73 -2.15 18.08 -6.88
C LEU A 73 -3.58 17.95 -7.40
N LEU A 74 -4.10 18.98 -8.06
CA LEU A 74 -5.42 18.94 -8.67
C LEU A 74 -5.48 17.86 -9.76
N VAL A 75 -4.45 17.76 -10.62
CA VAL A 75 -4.36 16.69 -11.62
C VAL A 75 -4.37 15.31 -10.96
N LEU A 76 -3.53 15.11 -9.94
CA LEU A 76 -3.47 13.84 -9.20
C LEU A 76 -4.80 13.53 -8.50
N PHE A 77 -5.51 14.53 -7.99
CA PHE A 77 -6.83 14.36 -7.38
C PHE A 77 -7.86 13.82 -8.37
N HIS A 78 -7.80 14.25 -9.65
CA HIS A 78 -8.67 13.72 -10.70
C HIS A 78 -8.43 12.24 -11.01
N THR A 79 -7.25 11.71 -10.69
CA THR A 79 -6.92 10.30 -10.94
C THR A 79 -7.60 9.33 -9.96
N ILE A 80 -8.18 9.83 -8.86
CA ILE A 80 -8.81 8.98 -7.85
C ILE A 80 -10.26 8.68 -8.28
N ASN A 81 -10.61 7.39 -8.37
CA ASN A 81 -11.99 6.99 -8.57
C ASN A 81 -12.89 7.52 -7.45
N ARG A 82 -14.06 8.07 -7.78
CA ARG A 82 -14.95 8.74 -6.81
C ARG A 82 -15.41 7.83 -5.67
N LYS A 83 -15.67 6.53 -5.93
CA LYS A 83 -16.06 5.55 -4.90
C LYS A 83 -14.90 5.27 -3.95
N THR A 84 -13.70 5.11 -4.51
CA THR A 84 -12.47 4.92 -3.74
C THR A 84 -12.12 6.16 -2.92
N LEU A 85 -12.29 7.37 -3.49
CA LEU A 85 -12.09 8.63 -2.79
C LEU A 85 -13.05 8.78 -1.60
N ARG A 86 -14.33 8.46 -1.78
CA ARG A 86 -15.31 8.43 -0.70
C ARG A 86 -14.88 7.48 0.42
N SER A 87 -14.46 6.27 0.06
CA SER A 87 -14.00 5.23 1.00
C SER A 87 -12.72 5.66 1.75
N LEU A 88 -11.78 6.30 1.05
CA LEU A 88 -10.55 6.85 1.60
C LEU A 88 -10.84 7.91 2.67
N VAL A 89 -11.71 8.87 2.35
CA VAL A 89 -12.02 10.01 3.23
C VAL A 89 -12.80 9.59 4.47
N LEU A 90 -13.67 8.58 4.36
CA LEU A 90 -14.36 8.00 5.53
C LEU A 90 -13.50 7.02 6.34
N GLY A 91 -12.36 6.56 5.79
CA GLY A 91 -11.52 5.53 6.40
C GLY A 91 -12.10 4.11 6.25
N PHE A 92 -12.93 3.89 5.24
CA PHE A 92 -13.67 2.64 4.99
C PHE A 92 -12.95 1.71 4.01
N LEU A 93 -11.73 2.04 3.58
CA LEU A 93 -11.00 1.24 2.59
C LEU A 93 -10.89 -0.25 2.93
N ALA A 94 -10.54 -0.60 4.18
CA ALA A 94 -10.47 -2.00 4.58
C ALA A 94 -11.84 -2.68 4.50
N PHE A 95 -12.91 -1.98 4.87
CA PHE A 95 -14.29 -2.48 4.82
C PHE A 95 -14.77 -2.67 3.37
N ASP A 96 -14.57 -1.68 2.51
CA ASP A 96 -15.05 -1.73 1.12
C ASP A 96 -14.21 -2.66 0.22
N LEU A 97 -12.95 -2.92 0.58
CA LEU A 97 -12.01 -3.72 -0.21
C LEU A 97 -11.55 -5.02 0.48
N HIS A 98 -12.21 -5.46 1.56
CA HIS A 98 -11.83 -6.66 2.32
C HIS A 98 -11.76 -7.95 1.49
N LYS A 99 -12.53 -8.03 0.40
CA LYS A 99 -12.59 -9.18 -0.49
C LYS A 99 -12.01 -8.84 -1.86
N GLU A 100 -10.81 -9.33 -2.11
CA GLU A 100 -10.13 -9.26 -3.41
C GLU A 100 -11.00 -9.88 -4.53
N GLY A 101 -10.86 -9.35 -5.75
CA GLY A 101 -11.61 -9.81 -6.92
C GLY A 101 -13.08 -9.39 -6.96
N THR A 102 -13.56 -8.58 -6.01
CA THR A 102 -14.89 -7.95 -6.10
C THR A 102 -14.86 -6.72 -7.01
N LYS A 103 -16.03 -6.29 -7.50
CA LYS A 103 -16.18 -5.07 -8.33
C LYS A 103 -15.58 -3.81 -7.69
N ASN A 104 -15.46 -3.76 -6.36
CA ASN A 104 -14.84 -2.62 -5.69
C ASN A 104 -13.35 -2.49 -6.06
N TRP A 105 -12.65 -3.60 -6.31
CA TRP A 105 -11.25 -3.61 -6.74
C TRP A 105 -11.05 -3.10 -8.18
N GLU A 106 -12.10 -3.03 -9.00
CA GLU A 106 -12.02 -2.41 -10.32
C GLU A 106 -11.79 -0.88 -10.21
N ASN A 107 -12.12 -0.29 -9.06
CA ASN A 107 -11.99 1.15 -8.77
C ASN A 107 -10.63 1.54 -8.16
N VAL A 108 -9.67 0.62 -8.10
CA VAL A 108 -8.30 0.89 -7.65
C VAL A 108 -7.29 0.54 -8.74
N TYR A 109 -6.07 1.03 -8.60
CA TYR A 109 -5.03 0.82 -9.59
C TYR A 109 -4.44 -0.59 -9.52
N ALA A 110 -3.73 -1.00 -10.60
CA ALA A 110 -2.77 -2.08 -10.47
C ALA A 110 -1.49 -1.52 -9.84
N PRO A 111 -0.76 -2.27 -8.98
CA PRO A 111 0.42 -1.75 -8.28
C PRO A 111 1.68 -1.72 -9.16
N ASN A 112 1.52 -1.63 -10.48
CA ASN A 112 2.60 -1.69 -11.46
C ASN A 112 3.18 -0.28 -11.67
N GLY A 113 4.33 0.00 -11.06
CA GLY A 113 5.07 1.24 -11.23
C GLY A 113 5.09 2.17 -9.99
N PRO A 114 5.50 3.43 -10.19
CA PRO A 114 5.60 4.43 -9.13
C PRO A 114 4.24 4.99 -8.70
N GLY A 115 4.11 5.29 -7.41
CA GLY A 115 2.89 5.87 -6.87
C GLY A 115 2.79 5.87 -5.35
N THR A 116 1.60 6.16 -4.87
CA THR A 116 1.20 6.15 -3.48
C THR A 116 0.19 5.04 -3.21
N TYR A 117 0.40 4.34 -2.10
CA TYR A 117 -0.43 3.25 -1.62
C TYR A 117 -0.88 3.51 -0.18
N VAL A 118 -1.96 2.83 0.19
CA VAL A 118 -2.54 2.84 1.54
C VAL A 118 -2.49 1.45 2.12
N ILE A 119 -2.15 1.36 3.39
CA ILE A 119 -2.17 0.15 4.20
C ILE A 119 -3.28 0.33 5.24
N ALA A 120 -4.38 -0.38 5.05
CA ALA A 120 -5.53 -0.35 5.94
C ALA A 120 -5.56 -1.60 6.83
N VAL A 121 -6.01 -1.46 8.08
CA VAL A 121 -6.01 -2.55 9.07
C VAL A 121 -7.44 -2.96 9.40
N SER A 122 -7.71 -4.25 9.37
CA SER A 122 -8.97 -4.86 9.78
C SER A 122 -8.73 -6.07 10.68
N ILE A 123 -9.80 -6.68 11.18
CA ILE A 123 -9.73 -7.92 11.95
C ILE A 123 -10.29 -9.05 11.10
N LYS A 124 -9.57 -10.17 11.09
CA LYS A 124 -9.99 -11.39 10.40
C LYS A 124 -11.39 -11.81 10.87
N ASP A 125 -12.18 -12.32 9.93
CA ASP A 125 -13.54 -12.80 10.16
C ASP A 125 -14.54 -11.69 10.58
N ARG A 126 -14.24 -10.43 10.21
CA ARG A 126 -15.12 -9.26 10.42
C ARG A 126 -15.36 -8.41 9.17
N ASP A 127 -15.25 -9.00 7.97
CA ASP A 127 -15.59 -8.34 6.71
C ASP A 127 -14.93 -6.94 6.53
N GLY A 128 -13.67 -6.81 6.93
CA GLY A 128 -12.91 -5.56 6.83
C GLY A 128 -13.14 -4.57 7.96
N MET A 129 -13.98 -4.88 8.95
CA MET A 129 -14.15 -4.07 10.14
C MET A 129 -12.91 -4.11 11.03
N PHE A 130 -12.63 -2.98 11.68
CA PHE A 130 -11.59 -2.78 12.66
C PHE A 130 -12.08 -3.12 14.08
N LEU A 131 -11.35 -2.64 15.09
CA LEU A 131 -11.62 -2.86 16.51
C LEU A 131 -12.91 -2.19 16.98
N SER A 132 -13.56 -2.80 17.95
CA SER A 132 -14.66 -2.19 18.70
C SER A 132 -14.16 -1.11 19.67
N ARG A 133 -15.08 -0.38 20.31
CA ARG A 133 -14.73 0.60 21.35
C ARG A 133 -13.97 -0.05 22.52
N GLN A 134 -14.42 -1.22 22.96
CA GLN A 134 -13.77 -1.96 24.04
C GLN A 134 -12.35 -2.40 23.65
N GLU A 135 -12.19 -2.92 22.43
CA GLU A 135 -10.90 -3.37 21.94
C GLU A 135 -9.92 -2.21 21.71
N ASN A 136 -10.40 -1.06 21.22
CA ASN A 136 -9.59 0.17 21.15
C ASN A 136 -9.10 0.60 22.55
N LYS A 137 -9.90 0.40 23.61
CA LYS A 137 -9.47 0.66 25.00
C LYS A 137 -8.34 -0.27 25.42
N GLU A 138 -8.48 -1.56 25.14
CA GLU A 138 -7.43 -2.54 25.47
C GLU A 138 -6.15 -2.29 24.68
N LEU A 139 -6.26 -1.99 23.38
CA LEU A 139 -5.11 -1.63 22.54
C LEU A 139 -4.37 -0.40 23.12
N ALA A 140 -5.11 0.65 23.50
CA ALA A 140 -4.53 1.85 24.09
C ALA A 140 -3.75 1.53 25.38
N VAL A 141 -4.28 0.66 26.25
CA VAL A 141 -3.58 0.21 27.48
C VAL A 141 -2.29 -0.55 27.14
N ARG A 142 -2.31 -1.44 26.16
CA ARG A 142 -1.12 -2.20 25.76
C ARG A 142 -0.05 -1.30 25.14
N VAL A 143 -0.44 -0.35 24.29
CA VAL A 143 0.47 0.66 23.72
C VAL A 143 1.10 1.52 24.81
N ASP A 144 0.33 2.00 25.80
CA ASP A 144 0.86 2.77 26.93
C ASP A 144 1.88 1.96 27.75
N ARG A 145 1.56 0.71 28.09
CA ARG A 145 2.48 -0.17 28.82
C ARG A 145 3.75 -0.44 28.03
N TYR A 146 3.64 -0.65 26.72
CA TYR A 146 4.79 -0.82 25.83
C TYR A 146 5.66 0.46 25.80
N ALA A 147 5.05 1.64 25.74
CA ALA A 147 5.78 2.92 25.77
C ALA A 147 6.58 3.08 27.07
N ARG A 148 5.96 2.77 28.21
CA ARG A 148 6.62 2.78 29.54
C ARG A 148 7.73 1.72 29.65
N ALA A 149 7.56 0.57 29.00
CA ALA A 149 8.63 -0.43 28.88
C ALA A 149 9.83 0.09 28.09
N CYS A 150 9.61 0.87 27.02
CA CYS A 150 10.69 1.50 26.26
C CYS A 150 11.48 2.53 27.10
N GLU A 151 10.79 3.30 27.95
CA GLU A 151 11.44 4.20 28.91
C GLU A 151 12.28 3.42 29.93
N ALA A 152 11.73 2.34 30.49
CA ALA A 152 12.47 1.45 31.39
C ALA A 152 13.71 0.85 30.71
N TRP A 153 13.58 0.40 29.46
CA TRP A 153 14.71 -0.11 28.67
C TRP A 153 15.80 0.96 28.47
N THR A 154 15.40 2.19 28.19
CA THR A 154 16.34 3.31 28.00
C THR A 154 17.18 3.53 29.26
N LYS A 155 16.57 3.47 30.45
CA LYS A 155 17.30 3.54 31.72
C LYS A 155 18.36 2.44 31.81
N ILE A 156 18.02 1.20 31.46
CA ILE A 156 18.96 0.06 31.47
C ILE A 156 20.12 0.30 30.49
N LYS A 157 19.80 0.73 29.27
CA LYS A 157 20.77 0.97 28.19
C LYS A 157 21.74 2.09 28.54
N ASP A 158 21.28 3.17 29.16
CA ASP A 158 22.12 4.32 29.50
C ASP A 158 22.98 4.10 30.76
N SER A 159 22.65 3.07 31.56
CA SER A 159 23.30 2.79 32.84
C SER A 159 24.57 1.93 32.74
N TYR A 160 25.24 1.90 31.58
CA TYR A 160 26.47 1.12 31.37
C TYR A 160 27.50 1.38 32.49
N GLY A 161 27.57 0.48 33.48
CA GLY A 161 28.51 0.53 34.60
C GLY A 161 27.95 0.89 35.99
N GLN A 162 26.69 1.31 36.12
CA GLN A 162 26.04 1.50 37.43
C GLN A 162 24.86 0.54 37.55
N ASN A 163 24.75 -0.14 38.71
CA ASN A 163 23.66 -1.07 39.03
C ASN A 163 22.32 -0.32 39.13
N SER A 164 21.75 0.05 37.98
CA SER A 164 20.39 0.58 37.93
C SER A 164 19.45 -0.54 38.32
N GLN A 165 19.00 -0.48 39.56
CA GLN A 165 18.00 -1.40 40.10
C GLN A 165 16.70 -1.14 39.32
N ILE A 166 16.37 -2.06 38.40
CA ILE A 166 15.09 -2.07 37.71
C ILE A 166 14.03 -2.42 38.75
N HIS A 167 13.00 -1.57 38.88
CA HIS A 167 11.92 -1.85 39.82
C HIS A 167 11.13 -3.09 39.35
N PRO A 168 10.55 -3.92 40.26
CA PRO A 168 9.76 -5.09 39.85
C PRO A 168 8.62 -4.77 38.85
N GLN A 169 8.03 -3.58 38.96
CA GLN A 169 7.01 -3.09 38.02
C GLN A 169 7.57 -2.82 36.61
N GLU A 170 8.80 -2.29 36.52
CA GLU A 170 9.47 -2.06 35.24
C GLU A 170 9.87 -3.39 34.58
N THR A 171 10.26 -4.37 35.40
CA THR A 171 10.52 -5.75 34.94
C THR A 171 9.27 -6.38 34.32
N ASP A 172 8.10 -6.18 34.93
CA ASP A 172 6.82 -6.66 34.39
C ASP A 172 6.47 -5.98 33.05
N LEU A 173 6.67 -4.67 32.95
CA LEU A 173 6.46 -3.92 31.70
C LEU A 173 7.39 -4.39 30.58
N LEU A 174 8.68 -4.58 30.87
CA LEU A 174 9.66 -5.09 29.91
C LEU A 174 9.30 -6.50 29.44
N ARG A 175 8.88 -7.38 30.35
CA ARG A 175 8.39 -8.71 30.00
C ARG A 175 7.22 -8.63 29.03
N GLN A 176 6.20 -7.81 29.31
CA GLN A 176 5.06 -7.66 28.42
C GLN A 176 5.44 -7.08 27.06
N ALA A 177 6.38 -6.14 27.00
CA ALA A 177 6.88 -5.62 25.73
C ALA A 177 7.59 -6.71 24.91
N MET A 178 8.37 -7.58 25.55
CA MET A 178 9.00 -8.72 24.87
C MET A 178 7.97 -9.75 24.37
N GLU A 179 6.92 -10.01 25.16
CA GLU A 179 5.80 -10.86 24.75
C GLU A 179 5.07 -10.27 23.53
N ILE A 180 4.84 -8.94 23.51
CA ILE A 180 4.27 -8.24 22.35
C ILE A 180 5.21 -8.34 21.13
N ASP A 181 6.52 -8.16 21.33
CA ASP A 181 7.50 -8.26 20.23
C ASP A 181 7.58 -9.67 19.63
N ASN A 182 7.32 -10.71 20.43
CA ASN A 182 7.26 -12.08 19.94
C ASN A 182 6.16 -12.27 18.89
N GLU A 183 5.05 -11.51 18.96
CA GLU A 183 3.95 -11.55 17.98
C GLU A 183 4.34 -11.07 16.56
N LEU A 184 5.51 -10.44 16.43
CA LEU A 184 6.07 -10.00 15.15
C LEU A 184 7.08 -10.99 14.57
N LEU A 185 7.43 -12.05 15.29
CA LEU A 185 8.46 -12.99 14.87
C LEU A 185 7.90 -14.04 13.94
N VAL A 186 8.47 -14.12 12.73
CA VAL A 186 8.21 -15.22 11.79
C VAL A 186 8.89 -16.51 12.27
N LYS A 187 10.06 -16.39 12.92
CA LYS A 187 10.87 -17.53 13.37
C LYS A 187 10.81 -17.69 14.88
N LYS A 188 10.26 -18.81 15.34
CA LYS A 188 10.11 -19.13 16.77
C LYS A 188 11.43 -19.20 17.55
N ASN A 189 12.53 -19.55 16.89
CA ASN A 189 13.84 -19.62 17.54
C ASN A 189 14.44 -18.24 17.93
N GLN A 190 13.76 -17.14 17.61
CA GLN A 190 14.15 -15.79 18.00
C GLN A 190 13.26 -15.22 19.12
N GLU A 191 12.27 -15.99 19.60
CA GLU A 191 11.37 -15.60 20.66
C GLU A 191 12.14 -15.34 21.95
N TRP A 192 11.81 -14.23 22.61
CA TRP A 192 12.26 -13.99 23.97
C TRP A 192 11.48 -14.89 24.92
N SER A 193 12.20 -15.55 25.82
CA SER A 193 11.63 -16.42 26.87
C SER A 193 11.93 -15.89 28.27
N ARG A 194 11.12 -16.30 29.24
CA ARG A 194 11.33 -15.93 30.64
C ARG A 194 12.68 -16.46 31.13
N GLY A 195 13.56 -15.56 31.55
CA GLY A 195 14.94 -15.88 31.95
C GLY A 195 15.98 -15.33 30.97
N ASP A 196 15.57 -15.00 29.74
CA ASP A 196 16.42 -14.29 28.80
C ASP A 196 16.66 -12.85 29.25
N ARG A 197 17.83 -12.32 28.88
CA ARG A 197 18.10 -10.89 29.05
C ARG A 197 17.13 -10.08 28.19
N PHE A 198 16.60 -9.00 28.77
CA PHE A 198 15.80 -8.04 28.02
C PHE A 198 16.62 -7.47 26.86
N LYS A 199 15.94 -7.22 25.74
CA LYS A 199 16.49 -6.62 24.53
C LYS A 199 15.75 -5.33 24.23
N GLU A 200 16.28 -4.57 23.27
CA GLU A 200 15.63 -3.36 22.80
C GLU A 200 14.26 -3.69 22.19
N PRO A 201 13.17 -3.04 22.65
CA PRO A 201 11.84 -3.30 22.10
C PRO A 201 11.78 -3.02 20.59
N ARG A 202 11.32 -3.98 19.79
CA ARG A 202 11.43 -3.98 18.31
C ARG A 202 10.59 -2.90 17.64
N CYS A 203 9.46 -2.55 18.24
CA CYS A 203 8.61 -1.47 17.75
C CYS A 203 9.09 -0.07 18.18
N TRP A 204 10.18 0.04 18.93
CA TRP A 204 10.68 1.33 19.40
C TRP A 204 11.51 2.04 18.33
N SER A 205 11.25 3.33 18.12
CA SER A 205 11.97 4.16 17.13
C SER A 205 12.92 5.17 17.80
N GLY A 206 13.55 4.80 18.91
CA GLY A 206 14.48 5.65 19.66
C GLY A 206 13.81 6.83 20.37
N ARG A 207 14.49 7.98 20.48
CA ARG A 207 14.08 9.14 21.32
C ARG A 207 12.66 9.67 21.05
N GLY A 208 12.10 9.47 19.86
CA GLY A 208 10.72 9.87 19.52
C GLY A 208 9.67 8.78 19.72
N GLY A 209 10.07 7.53 20.00
CA GLY A 209 9.18 6.37 20.03
C GLY A 209 8.07 6.47 21.06
N THR A 210 8.39 6.92 22.29
CA THR A 210 7.40 7.09 23.36
C THR A 210 6.38 8.16 23.02
N ALA A 211 6.83 9.31 22.50
CA ALA A 211 5.93 10.36 22.06
C ALA A 211 5.01 9.85 20.94
N ASN A 212 5.49 9.07 19.99
CA ASN A 212 4.64 8.48 18.96
C ASN A 212 3.62 7.48 19.52
N ALA A 213 4.02 6.65 20.50
CA ALA A 213 3.10 5.74 21.18
C ALA A 213 2.01 6.47 21.97
N GLN A 214 2.33 7.56 22.64
CA GLN A 214 1.32 8.42 23.28
C GLN A 214 0.38 9.07 22.26
N ALA A 215 0.87 9.41 21.07
CA ALA A 215 0.05 9.89 19.96
C ALA A 215 -0.97 8.83 19.53
N LEU A 216 -0.50 7.58 19.41
CA LEU A 216 -1.33 6.44 19.08
C LEU A 216 -2.42 6.24 20.13
N VAL A 217 -2.09 6.32 21.43
CA VAL A 217 -3.08 6.27 22.52
C VAL A 217 -4.13 7.38 22.38
N GLN A 218 -3.72 8.63 22.16
CA GLN A 218 -4.65 9.75 21.96
C GLN A 218 -5.56 9.54 20.73
N MET A 219 -5.02 8.98 19.65
CA MET A 219 -5.80 8.64 18.46
C MET A 219 -6.85 7.56 18.74
N LEU A 220 -6.46 6.49 19.45
CA LEU A 220 -7.37 5.43 19.87
C LEU A 220 -8.44 5.96 20.83
N ASP A 221 -8.10 6.88 21.72
CA ASP A 221 -9.03 7.47 22.67
C ASP A 221 -10.18 8.23 21.98
N ARG A 222 -9.89 8.93 20.87
CA ARG A 222 -10.92 9.62 20.05
C ARG A 222 -11.96 8.67 19.46
N ARG A 223 -11.63 7.38 19.32
CA ARG A 223 -12.51 6.33 18.77
C ARG A 223 -13.44 5.71 19.81
N ARG A 224 -13.40 6.15 21.07
CA ARG A 224 -14.08 5.49 22.20
C ARG A 224 -15.16 6.35 22.85
N ASP A 225 -15.96 7.07 22.05
CA ASP A 225 -17.05 7.89 22.59
C ASP A 225 -17.96 7.10 23.54
N ALA A 226 -18.32 7.72 24.66
CA ALA A 226 -19.14 7.09 25.68
C ALA A 226 -20.53 6.69 25.18
N GLY A 227 -21.07 7.41 24.20
CA GLY A 227 -22.36 7.15 23.57
C GLY A 227 -22.36 6.00 22.57
N PHE A 228 -21.21 5.45 22.19
CA PHE A 228 -21.14 4.30 21.29
C PHE A 228 -21.21 2.98 22.05
N ALA A 229 -21.90 2.01 21.45
CA ALA A 229 -21.93 0.64 21.94
C ALA A 229 -20.50 0.07 22.06
N LEU A 230 -20.27 -0.73 23.10
CA LEU A 230 -18.93 -1.22 23.44
C LEU A 230 -18.37 -2.20 22.41
N ASP A 231 -19.24 -3.07 21.88
CA ASP A 231 -18.86 -4.24 21.08
C ASP A 231 -19.05 -4.05 19.57
N THR A 232 -19.58 -2.91 19.13
CA THR A 232 -19.73 -2.62 17.70
C THR A 232 -18.37 -2.42 17.06
N ALA A 233 -18.03 -3.29 16.10
CA ALA A 233 -16.82 -3.17 15.29
C ALA A 233 -16.90 -1.94 14.38
N GLN A 234 -15.75 -1.31 14.12
CA GLN A 234 -15.68 -0.05 13.40
C GLN A 234 -15.40 -0.28 11.91
N ALA A 235 -16.25 0.22 11.01
CA ALA A 235 -15.95 0.24 9.57
C ALA A 235 -14.78 1.17 9.25
N GLN A 236 -14.67 2.27 10.00
CA GLN A 236 -13.55 3.18 9.91
C GLN A 236 -12.30 2.60 10.57
N SER A 237 -11.25 2.40 9.78
CA SER A 237 -9.94 1.95 10.24
C SER A 237 -8.89 3.06 10.16
N PRO A 238 -7.90 3.12 11.07
CA PRO A 238 -6.71 3.93 10.86
C PRO A 238 -5.87 3.35 9.73
N VAL A 239 -5.20 4.20 8.96
CA VAL A 239 -4.38 3.77 7.82
C VAL A 239 -2.97 4.32 7.87
N TYR A 240 -2.05 3.65 7.19
CA TYR A 240 -0.72 4.16 6.86
C TYR A 240 -0.68 4.49 5.35
N VAL A 241 -0.14 5.64 5.01
CA VAL A 241 0.09 6.06 3.62
C VAL A 241 1.59 6.00 3.35
N GLY A 242 1.98 5.43 2.22
CA GLY A 242 3.36 5.44 1.78
C GLY A 242 3.45 5.59 0.27
N CYS A 243 4.62 6.02 -0.21
CA CYS A 243 4.93 6.10 -1.63
C CYS A 243 6.14 5.24 -1.98
N ALA A 244 6.26 4.85 -3.25
CA ALA A 244 7.41 4.12 -3.77
C ALA A 244 7.52 4.25 -5.29
N HIS A 245 8.74 4.08 -5.82
CA HIS A 245 8.96 3.89 -7.26
C HIS A 245 8.47 2.53 -7.77
N GLN A 246 8.38 1.55 -6.87
CA GLN A 246 7.93 0.19 -7.15
C GLN A 246 6.88 -0.21 -6.09
N VAL A 247 5.65 0.25 -6.31
CA VAL A 247 4.54 0.13 -5.35
C VAL A 247 4.30 -1.34 -4.96
N LYS A 248 4.26 -2.26 -5.94
CA LYS A 248 4.10 -3.71 -5.70
C LYS A 248 5.13 -4.28 -4.71
N LYS A 249 6.42 -3.99 -4.92
CA LYS A 249 7.50 -4.49 -4.04
C LYS A 249 7.36 -3.91 -2.63
N ARG A 250 7.00 -2.63 -2.52
CA ARG A 250 6.90 -1.95 -1.23
C ARG A 250 5.69 -2.42 -0.42
N MET A 251 4.54 -2.62 -1.06
CA MET A 251 3.32 -3.13 -0.42
C MET A 251 3.55 -4.47 0.28
N LEU A 252 4.29 -5.40 -0.35
CA LEU A 252 4.62 -6.71 0.24
C LEU A 252 5.45 -6.59 1.55
N ALA A 253 6.21 -5.50 1.73
CA ALA A 253 6.99 -5.27 2.94
C ALA A 253 6.13 -4.86 4.16
N HIS A 254 4.84 -4.57 3.94
CA HIS A 254 3.87 -4.19 4.97
C HIS A 254 2.92 -5.34 5.34
N ASP A 255 3.01 -6.47 4.65
CA ASP A 255 2.23 -7.66 4.97
C ASP A 255 2.85 -8.37 6.20
N PRO A 256 2.08 -8.54 7.29
CA PRO A 256 2.58 -9.12 8.54
C PRO A 256 2.72 -10.64 8.50
N ASP A 257 2.29 -11.29 7.41
CA ASP A 257 2.41 -12.74 7.18
C ASP A 257 3.53 -13.05 6.17
N LEU A 258 3.87 -12.11 5.28
CA LEU A 258 4.95 -12.26 4.28
C LEU A 258 6.29 -11.64 4.71
N GLY A 259 6.29 -10.71 5.66
CA GLY A 259 7.46 -9.91 6.02
C GLY A 259 7.66 -9.71 7.52
N ASN A 260 8.84 -9.20 7.88
CA ASN A 260 9.17 -8.78 9.25
C ASN A 260 8.74 -7.33 9.55
N LEU A 261 7.94 -6.73 8.65
CA LEU A 261 7.50 -5.33 8.70
C LEU A 261 8.63 -4.30 8.83
N ALA A 262 9.88 -4.63 8.48
CA ALA A 262 11.02 -3.71 8.68
C ALA A 262 10.83 -2.37 7.97
N GLY A 263 10.17 -2.34 6.82
CA GLY A 263 9.84 -1.14 6.05
C GLY A 263 8.60 -0.36 6.53
N SER A 264 7.90 -0.84 7.55
CA SER A 264 6.67 -0.24 8.08
C SER A 264 6.92 0.81 9.16
N SER A 265 5.96 1.73 9.30
CA SER A 265 5.89 2.64 10.46
C SER A 265 5.98 1.85 11.77
N SER A 266 6.74 2.35 12.74
CA SER A 266 6.85 1.75 14.07
C SER A 266 5.49 1.65 14.78
N MET A 267 4.60 2.62 14.56
CA MET A 267 3.26 2.63 15.17
C MET A 267 2.30 1.65 14.51
N LEU A 268 2.43 1.40 13.20
CA LEU A 268 1.70 0.32 12.53
C LEU A 268 2.15 -1.03 13.10
N LYS A 269 3.46 -1.28 13.17
CA LYS A 269 4.03 -2.50 13.78
C LYS A 269 3.54 -2.72 15.20
N LEU A 270 3.65 -1.70 16.05
CA LEU A 270 3.22 -1.78 17.44
C LEU A 270 1.73 -2.10 17.54
N SER A 271 0.89 -1.46 16.72
CA SER A 271 -0.55 -1.72 16.72
C SER A 271 -0.86 -3.17 16.34
N LEU A 272 -0.25 -3.69 15.27
CA LEU A 272 -0.45 -5.06 14.83
C LEU A 272 0.01 -6.07 15.91
N ALA A 273 1.17 -5.85 16.51
CA ALA A 273 1.72 -6.69 17.59
C ALA A 273 0.80 -6.70 18.82
N CYS A 274 0.35 -5.53 19.26
CA CYS A 274 -0.58 -5.41 20.37
C CYS A 274 -1.92 -6.10 20.08
N ILE A 275 -2.48 -5.93 18.87
CA ILE A 275 -3.73 -6.61 18.47
C ILE A 275 -3.56 -8.13 18.49
N ARG A 276 -2.44 -8.66 17.98
CA ARG A 276 -2.11 -10.10 18.07
C ARG A 276 -2.03 -10.56 19.53
N SER A 277 -1.36 -9.80 20.40
CA SER A 277 -1.27 -10.12 21.84
C SER A 277 -2.62 -10.05 22.60
N MET A 278 -3.64 -9.43 22.01
CA MET A 278 -5.03 -9.46 22.51
C MET A 278 -5.78 -10.74 22.10
N GLY A 279 -5.14 -11.62 21.33
CA GLY A 279 -5.75 -12.84 20.77
C GLY A 279 -6.55 -12.59 19.49
N LEU A 280 -6.49 -11.38 18.92
CA LEU A 280 -7.13 -11.04 17.64
C LEU A 280 -6.17 -11.28 16.48
N LYS A 281 -6.72 -11.44 15.27
CA LYS A 281 -5.94 -11.65 14.04
C LYS A 281 -6.07 -10.41 13.16
N PRO A 282 -5.14 -9.44 13.25
CA PRO A 282 -5.19 -8.29 12.37
C PRO A 282 -4.87 -8.71 10.94
N MET A 283 -5.61 -8.15 9.99
CA MET A 283 -5.36 -8.26 8.57
C MET A 283 -4.92 -6.90 8.02
N VAL A 284 -4.06 -6.95 7.02
CA VAL A 284 -3.57 -5.76 6.33
C VAL A 284 -4.06 -5.80 4.89
N THR A 285 -4.80 -4.79 4.46
CA THR A 285 -5.20 -4.59 3.07
C THR A 285 -4.33 -3.50 2.45
N THR A 286 -3.56 -3.87 1.42
CA THR A 286 -2.66 -2.94 0.74
C THR A 286 -3.28 -2.49 -0.58
N ILE A 287 -3.38 -1.17 -0.80
CA ILE A 287 -4.20 -0.61 -1.87
C ILE A 287 -3.38 0.46 -2.61
N PRO A 288 -3.11 0.32 -3.92
CA PRO A 288 -2.51 1.38 -4.72
C PRO A 288 -3.57 2.44 -5.04
N LEU A 289 -3.37 3.66 -4.54
CA LEU A 289 -4.38 4.74 -4.59
C LEU A 289 -4.15 5.70 -5.75
N VAL A 290 -2.90 6.10 -5.97
CA VAL A 290 -2.52 7.05 -7.02
C VAL A 290 -1.24 6.54 -7.66
N MET A 291 -1.26 6.30 -8.96
CA MET A 291 -0.07 5.97 -9.75
C MET A 291 0.41 7.24 -10.47
N VAL A 292 1.72 7.46 -10.52
CA VAL A 292 2.29 8.72 -11.03
C VAL A 292 3.15 8.49 -12.27
N TRP A 293 3.11 9.43 -13.20
CA TRP A 293 3.86 9.35 -14.46
C TRP A 293 4.95 10.42 -14.57
N LYS A 294 5.18 11.19 -13.49
CA LYS A 294 6.32 12.09 -13.34
C LYS A 294 6.98 11.85 -11.97
N GLU A 295 8.27 12.11 -11.88
CA GLU A 295 9.06 11.91 -10.65
C GLU A 295 8.61 12.85 -9.53
N ASP A 296 8.40 14.13 -9.85
CA ASP A 296 7.98 15.17 -8.92
C ASP A 296 6.58 14.91 -8.32
N GLN A 297 5.73 14.18 -9.05
CA GLN A 297 4.40 13.79 -8.58
C GLN A 297 4.42 12.77 -7.43
N ILE A 298 5.51 12.01 -7.20
CA ILE A 298 5.56 11.01 -6.12
C ILE A 298 5.28 11.68 -4.77
N ALA A 299 6.02 12.73 -4.44
CA ALA A 299 5.86 13.47 -3.18
C ALA A 299 4.47 14.13 -3.06
N LEU A 300 3.97 14.69 -4.17
CA LEU A 300 2.65 15.33 -4.20
C LEU A 300 1.52 14.31 -4.01
N SER A 301 1.62 13.13 -4.63
CA SER A 301 0.65 12.06 -4.46
C SER A 301 0.62 11.55 -3.02
N GLU A 302 1.78 11.46 -2.35
CA GLU A 302 1.86 11.08 -0.94
C GLU A 302 1.18 12.14 -0.06
N ILE A 303 1.45 13.43 -0.29
CA ILE A 303 0.81 14.54 0.42
C ILE A 303 -0.71 14.47 0.26
N LEU A 304 -1.20 14.34 -0.98
CA LEU A 304 -2.62 14.29 -1.29
C LEU A 304 -3.33 13.17 -0.53
N VAL A 305 -2.85 11.94 -0.66
CA VAL A 305 -3.49 10.77 -0.04
C VAL A 305 -3.39 10.83 1.49
N THR A 306 -2.26 11.30 2.04
CA THR A 306 -2.07 11.47 3.49
C THR A 306 -3.07 12.48 4.07
N VAL A 307 -3.30 13.60 3.38
CA VAL A 307 -4.30 14.62 3.79
C VAL A 307 -5.71 14.06 3.71
N LEU A 308 -6.08 13.42 2.59
CA LEU A 308 -7.42 12.85 2.39
C LEU A 308 -7.75 11.77 3.42
N ALA A 309 -6.77 10.90 3.72
CA ALA A 309 -6.90 9.83 4.72
C ALA A 309 -6.73 10.30 6.17
N GLN A 310 -6.27 11.54 6.40
CA GLN A 310 -5.82 12.04 7.70
C GLN A 310 -4.84 11.10 8.40
N SER A 311 -3.89 10.52 7.64
CA SER A 311 -3.15 9.35 8.10
C SER A 311 -2.02 9.64 9.09
N LEU A 312 -1.80 10.89 9.50
CA LEU A 312 -0.85 11.20 10.58
C LEU A 312 -1.32 10.60 11.91
N ILE A 313 -0.36 10.18 12.73
CA ILE A 313 -0.61 9.65 14.07
C ILE A 313 -1.23 10.69 15.01
N SER A 314 -0.94 11.97 14.80
CA SER A 314 -1.56 13.07 15.55
C SER A 314 -3.05 13.24 15.21
N LEU A 315 -3.49 12.70 14.06
CA LEU A 315 -4.86 12.77 13.55
C LEU A 315 -5.54 11.39 13.62
N ASN A 316 -5.55 10.60 12.55
CA ASN A 316 -6.33 9.37 12.49
C ASN A 316 -5.62 8.18 11.83
N GLY A 317 -4.30 8.20 11.68
CA GLY A 317 -3.57 7.09 11.06
C GLY A 317 -2.26 6.72 11.73
N PHE A 318 -1.34 6.15 10.96
CA PHE A 318 -0.07 5.59 11.44
C PHE A 318 1.19 6.30 10.93
N ASN A 319 1.07 7.35 10.11
CA ASN A 319 2.19 8.15 9.65
C ASN A 319 2.78 8.97 10.80
N ILE A 320 4.06 8.75 11.11
CA ILE A 320 4.81 9.48 12.16
C ILE A 320 5.78 10.52 11.58
N VAL A 321 5.85 10.62 10.26
CA VAL A 321 6.70 11.55 9.51
C VAL A 321 5.80 12.35 8.59
N GLN A 322 6.21 13.59 8.33
CA GLN A 322 5.57 14.45 7.35
C GLN A 322 5.57 13.79 5.96
N PRO A 323 4.45 13.84 5.20
CA PRO A 323 4.47 13.41 3.80
C PRO A 323 5.33 14.34 2.91
N GLY A 324 5.70 13.83 1.74
CA GLY A 324 6.49 14.55 0.74
C GLY A 324 7.98 14.58 1.04
N THR A 325 8.47 13.73 1.96
CA THR A 325 9.89 13.56 2.21
C THR A 325 10.44 12.43 1.34
N ASN A 326 11.02 12.78 0.20
CA ASN A 326 11.69 11.84 -0.69
C ASN A 326 12.74 11.03 0.08
N ALA A 327 12.48 9.74 0.30
CA ALA A 327 13.53 8.81 0.66
C ALA A 327 14.33 8.48 -0.61
N ASN A 328 15.65 8.47 -0.49
CA ASN A 328 16.63 8.27 -1.56
C ASN A 328 16.18 7.23 -2.61
N MET A 329 16.28 7.62 -3.88
CA MET A 329 15.81 6.82 -5.02
C MET A 329 16.75 5.67 -5.32
N ASP A 330 16.22 4.45 -5.34
CA ASP A 330 16.81 3.34 -6.10
C ASP A 330 16.54 3.56 -7.61
N GLU A 331 17.37 2.95 -8.47
CA GLU A 331 17.52 3.19 -9.91
C GLU A 331 16.23 3.58 -10.67
N ARG A 332 16.29 4.77 -11.29
CA ARG A 332 15.30 5.33 -12.20
C ARG A 332 15.29 4.52 -13.50
N SER A 333 14.17 3.88 -13.83
CA SER A 333 13.91 3.46 -15.21
C SER A 333 12.76 4.26 -15.77
N THR A 334 13.07 5.09 -16.78
CA THR A 334 12.13 5.97 -17.49
C THR A 334 10.95 5.23 -18.11
N ASP A 335 11.13 3.95 -18.44
CA ASP A 335 10.10 3.13 -19.10
C ASP A 335 8.88 2.90 -18.21
N HIS A 336 9.05 2.86 -16.89
CA HIS A 336 7.94 2.65 -15.96
C HIS A 336 6.94 3.82 -15.97
N TYR A 337 7.40 5.06 -16.14
CA TYR A 337 6.52 6.22 -16.14
C TYR A 337 5.60 6.28 -17.35
N ARG A 338 6.08 5.84 -18.54
CA ARG A 338 5.25 5.81 -19.75
C ARG A 338 4.13 4.78 -19.64
N SER A 339 4.45 3.58 -19.15
CA SER A 339 3.45 2.53 -18.92
C SER A 339 2.42 2.96 -17.86
N VAL A 340 2.85 3.64 -16.79
CA VAL A 340 1.91 4.21 -15.80
C VAL A 340 1.03 5.30 -16.41
N MET A 341 1.59 6.17 -17.26
CA MET A 341 0.80 7.19 -17.95
C MET A 341 -0.32 6.55 -18.78
N GLU A 342 0.00 5.52 -19.56
CA GLU A 342 -1.00 4.78 -20.35
C GLU A 342 -2.06 4.12 -19.44
N HIS A 343 -1.61 3.47 -18.35
CA HIS A 343 -2.50 2.86 -17.38
C HIS A 343 -3.49 3.88 -16.80
N VAL A 344 -3.01 5.06 -16.38
CA VAL A 344 -3.85 6.10 -15.78
C VAL A 344 -4.71 6.82 -16.81
N TRP A 345 -4.15 7.19 -17.96
CA TRP A 345 -4.80 8.06 -18.93
C TRP A 345 -5.78 7.33 -19.85
N VAL A 346 -5.50 6.06 -20.14
CA VAL A 346 -6.22 5.32 -21.17
C VAL A 346 -7.00 4.16 -20.55
N GLN A 347 -6.35 3.36 -19.69
CA GLN A 347 -7.00 2.15 -19.14
C GLN A 347 -7.96 2.46 -17.98
N ARG A 348 -7.87 3.64 -17.35
CA ARG A 348 -8.74 4.04 -16.24
C ARG A 348 -9.76 5.11 -16.68
N PRO A 349 -11.00 4.73 -17.01
CA PRO A 349 -11.98 5.66 -17.59
C PRO A 349 -12.36 6.80 -16.63
N TRP A 350 -12.34 6.54 -15.33
CA TRP A 350 -12.72 7.55 -14.32
C TRP A 350 -11.83 8.79 -14.31
N PHE A 351 -10.56 8.71 -14.74
CA PHE A 351 -9.71 9.89 -14.81
C PHE A 351 -10.23 10.87 -15.86
N ARG A 352 -10.55 10.37 -17.05
CA ARG A 352 -11.18 11.15 -18.13
C ARG A 352 -12.53 11.69 -17.69
N GLU A 353 -13.41 10.85 -17.14
CA GLU A 353 -14.75 11.26 -16.68
C GLU A 353 -14.68 12.38 -15.63
N ASN A 354 -13.74 12.27 -14.69
CA ASN A 354 -13.52 13.30 -13.68
C ASN A 354 -13.06 14.62 -14.29
N LEU A 355 -12.16 14.58 -15.29
CA LEU A 355 -11.67 15.78 -15.98
C LEU A 355 -12.78 16.44 -16.81
N GLU A 356 -13.46 15.67 -17.65
CA GLU A 356 -14.61 16.10 -18.46
C GLU A 356 -15.64 16.84 -17.60
N LYS A 357 -15.98 16.26 -16.45
CA LYS A 357 -16.92 16.86 -15.50
C LYS A 357 -16.40 18.16 -14.88
N SER A 358 -15.12 18.22 -14.55
CA SER A 358 -14.51 19.44 -14.00
C SER A 358 -14.40 20.56 -15.02
N ILE A 359 -14.10 20.24 -16.28
CA ILE A 359 -14.05 21.23 -17.36
C ILE A 359 -15.46 21.76 -17.65
N ALA A 360 -16.46 20.89 -17.74
CA ALA A 360 -17.86 21.32 -17.92
C ALA A 360 -18.34 22.27 -16.82
N ASP A 361 -17.95 22.00 -15.56
CA ASP A 361 -18.25 22.89 -14.42
C ASP A 361 -17.52 24.25 -14.49
N LEU A 362 -16.30 24.30 -15.05
CA LEU A 362 -15.46 25.51 -15.10
C LEU A 362 -15.74 26.40 -16.32
N SER A 363 -16.04 25.81 -17.46
CA SER A 363 -16.12 26.52 -18.74
C SER A 363 -17.47 27.19 -19.00
N GLY A 364 -18.51 26.85 -18.23
CA GLY A 364 -19.88 26.97 -18.72
C GLY A 364 -20.09 26.00 -19.89
N SER A 365 -21.29 25.42 -19.99
CA SER A 365 -21.56 24.29 -20.91
C SER A 365 -21.11 24.52 -22.37
N GLU A 366 -21.15 25.75 -22.87
CA GLU A 366 -20.92 26.08 -24.29
C GLU A 366 -19.43 26.06 -24.69
N VAL A 367 -18.52 26.64 -23.89
CA VAL A 367 -17.07 26.66 -24.21
C VAL A 367 -16.46 25.25 -24.11
N TYR A 368 -17.10 24.36 -23.34
CA TYR A 368 -16.72 22.96 -23.20
C TYR A 368 -17.07 22.13 -24.43
N GLU A 369 -18.26 22.32 -25.01
CA GLU A 369 -18.64 21.64 -26.25
C GLU A 369 -17.68 22.02 -27.39
N ASP A 370 -17.33 23.31 -27.51
CA ASP A 370 -16.36 23.79 -28.50
C ASP A 370 -14.94 23.25 -28.26
N ALA A 371 -14.48 23.19 -27.00
CA ALA A 371 -13.15 22.66 -26.67
C ALA A 371 -13.06 21.14 -26.89
N LEU A 372 -14.10 20.39 -26.53
CA LEU A 372 -14.20 18.95 -26.82
C LEU A 372 -14.27 18.67 -28.32
N GLU A 373 -15.02 19.47 -29.09
CA GLU A 373 -15.01 19.39 -30.55
C GLU A 373 -13.60 19.60 -31.09
N SER A 374 -12.87 20.62 -30.60
CA SER A 374 -11.49 20.89 -31.04
C SER A 374 -10.51 19.77 -30.67
N ILE A 375 -10.66 19.14 -29.50
CA ILE A 375 -9.84 18.01 -29.07
C ILE A 375 -10.19 16.75 -29.88
N GLY A 376 -11.46 16.59 -30.24
CA GLY A 376 -11.95 15.53 -31.13
C GLY A 376 -11.46 15.66 -32.57
N THR A 377 -11.12 16.87 -33.02
CA THR A 377 -10.61 17.12 -34.38
C THR A 377 -9.10 16.96 -34.54
N ASP A 378 -8.29 17.19 -33.50
CA ASP A 378 -6.81 17.26 -33.63
C ASP A 378 -6.03 16.08 -33.03
N ARG A 379 -6.69 15.12 -32.36
CA ARG A 379 -6.05 13.86 -31.93
C ARG A 379 -7.01 12.69 -32.14
N LEU A 380 -6.45 11.53 -32.52
CA LEU A 380 -7.16 10.24 -32.64
C LEU A 380 -8.29 10.18 -31.61
N SER A 381 -9.53 10.10 -32.10
CA SER A 381 -10.72 10.15 -31.24
C SER A 381 -10.60 9.11 -30.12
N ALA A 382 -11.26 9.37 -28.99
CA ALA A 382 -11.26 8.43 -27.87
C ALA A 382 -11.64 7.00 -28.30
N ASP A 383 -12.52 6.88 -29.29
CA ASP A 383 -12.94 5.61 -29.87
C ASP A 383 -11.88 5.01 -30.79
N ALA A 384 -11.08 5.81 -31.52
CA ALA A 384 -9.93 5.31 -32.27
C ALA A 384 -8.81 4.83 -31.33
N LEU A 385 -8.59 5.50 -30.21
CA LEU A 385 -7.67 5.05 -29.16
C LEU A 385 -8.15 3.78 -28.47
N ARG A 386 -9.45 3.65 -28.19
CA ARG A 386 -10.04 2.41 -27.67
C ARG A 386 -9.94 1.27 -28.67
N GLY A 387 -10.24 1.53 -29.95
CA GLY A 387 -10.10 0.55 -31.02
C GLY A 387 -8.66 0.06 -31.18
N ALA A 388 -7.69 0.98 -31.12
CA ALA A 388 -6.27 0.62 -31.12
C ALA A 388 -5.86 -0.17 -29.88
N LEU A 389 -6.41 0.12 -28.70
CA LEU A 389 -6.18 -0.68 -27.49
C LEU A 389 -6.80 -2.07 -27.57
N ASP A 390 -8.02 -2.19 -28.09
CA ASP A 390 -8.67 -3.49 -28.29
C ASP A 390 -7.89 -4.33 -29.31
N GLU A 391 -7.36 -3.70 -30.36
CA GLU A 391 -6.45 -4.32 -31.33
C GLU A 391 -5.14 -4.76 -30.66
N ILE A 392 -4.52 -3.92 -29.83
CA ILE A 392 -3.33 -4.28 -29.05
C ILE A 392 -3.62 -5.45 -28.10
N ALA A 393 -4.74 -5.44 -27.40
CA ALA A 393 -5.14 -6.53 -26.50
C ALA A 393 -5.36 -7.84 -27.26
N GLY A 394 -5.95 -7.77 -28.46
CA GLY A 394 -6.06 -8.90 -29.37
C GLY A 394 -4.70 -9.45 -29.79
N LEU A 395 -3.78 -8.56 -30.21
CA LEU A 395 -2.41 -8.92 -30.58
C LEU A 395 -1.62 -9.50 -29.40
N GLU A 396 -1.80 -8.99 -28.19
CA GLU A 396 -1.15 -9.52 -26.98
C GLU A 396 -1.63 -10.94 -26.67
N GLU A 397 -2.92 -11.24 -26.87
CA GLU A 397 -3.45 -12.59 -26.73
C GLU A 397 -2.91 -13.53 -27.81
N GLU A 398 -2.82 -13.05 -29.06
CA GLU A 398 -2.19 -13.81 -30.16
C GLU A 398 -0.73 -14.12 -29.86
N VAL A 399 0.04 -13.14 -29.37
CA VAL A 399 1.43 -13.33 -28.95
C VAL A 399 1.53 -14.33 -27.79
N ARG A 400 0.59 -14.29 -26.84
CA ARG A 400 0.55 -15.23 -25.72
C ARG A 400 0.26 -16.65 -26.21
N SER A 401 -0.69 -16.82 -27.13
CA SER A 401 -1.01 -18.10 -27.76
C SER A 401 0.18 -18.65 -28.55
N ALA A 402 0.80 -17.83 -29.40
CA ALA A 402 1.97 -18.21 -30.18
C ALA A 402 3.16 -18.61 -29.29
N ASN A 403 3.36 -17.92 -28.16
CA ASN A 403 4.40 -18.28 -27.19
C ASN A 403 4.11 -19.63 -26.50
N ALA A 404 2.85 -19.93 -26.21
CA ALA A 404 2.46 -21.22 -25.64
C ALA A 404 2.72 -22.37 -26.64
N GLU A 405 2.34 -22.19 -27.91
CA GLU A 405 2.63 -23.15 -28.99
C GLU A 405 4.14 -23.34 -29.19
N LEU A 406 4.91 -22.24 -29.15
CA LEU A 406 6.37 -22.30 -29.25
C LEU A 406 6.98 -23.10 -28.10
N GLN A 407 6.50 -22.93 -26.87
CA GLN A 407 6.97 -23.73 -25.73
C GLN A 407 6.65 -25.22 -25.89
N GLU A 408 5.45 -25.55 -26.34
CA GLU A 408 5.05 -26.94 -26.60
C GLU A 408 5.91 -27.59 -27.69
N ALA A 409 6.17 -26.87 -28.79
CA ALA A 409 7.05 -27.32 -29.85
C ALA A 409 8.50 -27.53 -29.37
N LEU A 410 8.97 -26.64 -28.48
CA LEU A 410 10.31 -26.70 -27.91
C LEU A 410 10.48 -27.91 -26.98
N GLU A 411 9.47 -28.22 -26.16
CA GLU A 411 9.46 -29.44 -25.34
C GLU A 411 9.39 -30.71 -26.21
N THR A 412 8.60 -30.71 -27.27
CA THR A 412 8.55 -31.83 -28.23
C THR A 412 9.90 -32.05 -28.90
N ALA A 413 10.58 -30.99 -29.31
CA ALA A 413 11.91 -31.06 -29.91
C ALA A 413 12.97 -31.58 -28.93
N LYS A 414 12.90 -31.19 -27.65
CA LYS A 414 13.77 -31.72 -26.59
C LYS A 414 13.58 -33.23 -26.42
N GLN A 415 12.33 -33.69 -26.32
CA GLN A 415 12.03 -35.12 -26.20
C GLN A 415 12.59 -35.92 -27.37
N ARG A 416 12.40 -35.42 -28.61
CA ARG A 416 12.95 -36.08 -29.80
C ARG A 416 14.48 -36.09 -29.83
N ARG A 417 15.14 -35.05 -29.31
CA ARG A 417 16.60 -35.02 -29.17
C ARG A 417 17.07 -36.09 -28.18
N GLU A 418 16.41 -36.22 -27.03
CA GLU A 418 16.72 -37.25 -26.04
C GLU A 418 16.53 -38.68 -26.60
N GLU A 419 15.49 -38.90 -27.41
CA GLU A 419 15.28 -40.18 -28.10
C GLU A 419 16.41 -40.49 -29.10
N LEU A 420 16.84 -39.49 -29.89
CA LEU A 420 17.96 -39.65 -30.82
C LEU A 420 19.28 -39.89 -30.10
N GLU A 421 19.52 -39.23 -28.96
CA GLU A 421 20.69 -39.47 -28.12
C GLU A 421 20.69 -40.91 -27.58
N ARG A 422 19.54 -41.44 -27.15
CA ARG A 422 19.41 -42.86 -26.77
C ARG A 422 19.67 -43.80 -27.94
N TYR A 423 19.16 -43.50 -29.13
CA TYR A 423 19.37 -44.31 -30.31
C TYR A 423 20.84 -44.32 -30.75
N ASN A 424 21.51 -43.16 -30.72
CA ASN A 424 22.94 -43.06 -31.00
C ASN A 424 23.77 -43.85 -29.99
N SER A 425 23.44 -43.77 -28.69
CA SER A 425 24.10 -44.59 -27.65
C SER A 425 23.94 -46.09 -27.93
N LEU A 426 22.76 -46.53 -28.37
CA LEU A 426 22.52 -47.93 -28.72
C LEU A 426 23.34 -48.36 -29.96
N LEU A 427 23.44 -47.49 -30.97
CA LEU A 427 24.27 -47.72 -32.16
C LEU A 427 25.74 -47.83 -31.78
N ASP A 428 26.25 -46.95 -30.92
CA ASP A 428 27.62 -46.99 -30.42
C ASP A 428 27.88 -48.30 -29.66
N ASP A 429 26.94 -48.76 -28.83
CA ASP A 429 27.04 -50.05 -28.13
C ASP A 429 27.10 -51.23 -29.13
N VAL A 430 26.27 -51.21 -30.18
CA VAL A 430 26.28 -52.23 -31.24
C VAL A 430 27.58 -52.21 -32.03
N LEU A 431 28.08 -51.04 -32.40
CA LEU A 431 29.36 -50.88 -33.10
C LEU A 431 30.53 -51.36 -32.25
N ASN A 432 30.53 -51.04 -30.95
CA ASN A 432 31.53 -51.50 -29.99
C ASN A 432 31.49 -53.03 -29.85
N ALA A 433 30.30 -53.64 -29.74
CA ALA A 433 30.16 -55.10 -29.71
C ALA A 433 30.60 -55.76 -31.04
N GLY A 434 30.32 -55.11 -32.17
CA GLY A 434 30.69 -55.57 -33.51
C GLY A 434 32.18 -55.45 -33.83
N SER A 435 32.90 -54.53 -33.19
CA SER A 435 34.35 -54.34 -33.38
C SER A 435 35.19 -55.57 -32.99
N GLY A 436 34.63 -56.49 -32.18
CA GLY A 436 35.23 -57.78 -31.87
C GLY A 436 34.93 -58.90 -32.89
N LEU A 437 33.98 -58.71 -33.81
CA LEU A 437 33.54 -59.72 -34.78
C LEU A 437 34.28 -59.64 -36.12
N PHE A 438 34.87 -58.49 -36.45
CA PHE A 438 35.69 -58.33 -37.65
C PHE A 438 37.15 -58.15 -37.24
N PRO A 439 38.00 -59.17 -37.38
CA PRO A 439 39.41 -59.06 -37.04
C PRO A 439 40.04 -57.92 -37.85
N ILE A 440 40.77 -57.05 -37.14
CA ILE A 440 41.56 -55.97 -37.76
C ILE A 440 42.39 -56.62 -38.87
N PRO A 441 42.23 -56.21 -40.15
CA PRO A 441 43.00 -56.78 -41.23
C PRO A 441 44.49 -56.62 -40.88
N PRO A 442 45.30 -57.69 -41.05
CA PRO A 442 46.69 -57.67 -40.65
C PRO A 442 47.38 -56.46 -41.26
N ARG A 443 48.08 -55.67 -40.43
CA ARG A 443 48.87 -54.52 -40.88
C ARG A 443 49.78 -55.00 -42.02
N SER A 444 49.61 -54.43 -43.20
CA SER A 444 50.50 -54.68 -44.33
C SER A 444 51.93 -54.40 -43.88
N PRO A 445 52.86 -55.38 -43.99
CA PRO A 445 54.24 -55.15 -43.64
C PRO A 445 54.86 -54.26 -44.72
N GLY A 446 55.04 -52.97 -44.44
CA GLY A 446 55.72 -52.05 -45.34
C GLY A 446 55.30 -50.57 -45.26
N ALA A 447 55.13 -50.02 -44.06
CA ALA A 447 55.05 -48.57 -43.88
C ALA A 447 55.80 -48.19 -42.59
N ASP A 448 57.14 -48.14 -42.73
CA ASP A 448 57.99 -47.23 -41.97
C ASP A 448 57.79 -45.79 -42.50
#